data_AF-A0A6J4R8L0-F1
#
_entry.id   AF-A0A6J4R8L0-F1
#
_cell.length_a   1.000
_cell.length_b   1.000
_cell.length_c   1.000
_cell.angle_alpha   90.00
_cell.angle_beta   90.00
_cell.angle_gamma   90.00
#
_symmetry.space_group_name_H-M   'P 1'
#
loop_
_entity.id
_entity.type
_entity.pdbx_description
1 polymer ?
#
loop_
_entity_poly.entity_id
_entity_poly.type
_entity_poly.pdbx_seq_one_letter_code
_entity_poly.pdbx_strand_id
1 'polypeptide(L)'
;MGQGDGVLVQSGGKSYLLDAGKSQAGPKMVDFLRSRGVESLDGIVVSNPDADHIGGFLDVFDAFEVSTVYVSGDPKGTATYNSFLRAVRDEGSEVVESRAGMQMEWGSTHADA
;
A
#
# COMPACT_ATOMS: atom_id res chain seq x y z
N MET A 1 15.88 14.00 0.83
CA MET A 1 14.67 13.85 -0.01
C MET A 1 14.49 12.35 -0.22
N GLY A 2 13.70 11.73 0.67
CA GLY A 2 13.64 10.28 0.92
C GLY A 2 12.91 9.50 -0.18
N GLN A 3 12.98 8.18 -0.15
CA GLN A 3 12.44 7.34 -1.21
C GLN A 3 10.91 7.22 -1.12
N GLY A 4 10.19 8.06 -1.87
CA GLY A 4 8.86 7.76 -2.42
C GLY A 4 7.74 7.44 -1.43
N ASP A 5 7.65 8.18 -0.33
CA ASP A 5 6.47 8.37 0.55
C ASP A 5 5.70 7.10 0.97
N GLY A 6 6.38 5.96 1.12
CA GLY A 6 5.80 4.72 1.65
C GLY A 6 6.81 3.93 2.47
N VAL A 7 6.31 3.04 3.33
CA VAL A 7 7.12 2.22 4.25
C VAL A 7 6.89 0.75 3.97
N LEU A 8 7.96 0.01 3.67
CA LEU A 8 7.89 -1.44 3.59
C LEU A 8 8.16 -2.04 4.98
N VAL A 9 7.28 -2.94 5.39
CA VAL A 9 7.42 -3.72 6.61
C VAL A 9 7.49 -5.19 6.25
N GLN A 10 8.60 -5.83 6.63
CA GLN A 10 8.82 -7.25 6.43
C GLN A 10 8.90 -7.97 7.77
N SER A 11 8.08 -9.00 7.95
CA SER A 11 8.00 -9.71 9.21
C SER A 11 7.51 -11.14 9.04
N GLY A 12 8.24 -12.11 9.60
CA GLY A 12 7.85 -13.52 9.54
C GLY A 12 7.63 -14.07 8.12
N GLY A 13 8.35 -13.54 7.12
CA GLY A 13 8.20 -13.90 5.71
C GLY A 13 7.07 -13.17 4.98
N LYS A 14 6.38 -12.24 5.65
CA LYS A 14 5.31 -11.43 5.09
C LYS A 14 5.78 -10.03 4.74
N SER A 15 5.16 -9.41 3.74
CA SER A 15 5.46 -8.06 3.28
C SER A 15 4.22 -7.18 3.30
N TYR A 16 4.32 -6.02 3.97
CA TYR A 16 3.26 -5.02 4.03
C TYR A 16 3.78 -3.67 3.55
N LEU A 17 2.98 -2.95 2.78
CA LEU A 17 3.31 -1.60 2.33
C LEU A 17 2.36 -0.58 2.95
N LEU A 18 2.90 0.42 3.64
CA LEU A 18 2.14 1.54 4.19
C LEU A 18 2.35 2.75 3.28
N ASP A 19 1.28 3.23 2.64
CA ASP A 19 1.29 4.28 1.63
C ASP A 19 2.26 4.02 0.44
N ALA A 20 2.08 4.75 -0.66
CA ALA A 20 2.89 4.62 -1.87
C ALA A 20 3.22 5.97 -2.52
N GLY A 21 2.97 7.06 -1.80
CA GLY A 21 3.23 8.40 -2.29
C GLY A 21 2.32 8.88 -3.40
N LYS A 22 2.75 9.97 -4.05
CA LYS A 22 2.14 10.47 -5.29
C LYS A 22 2.36 9.49 -6.45
N SER A 23 1.59 9.62 -7.53
CA SER A 23 1.73 8.77 -8.71
C SER A 23 3.14 8.78 -9.32
N GLN A 24 3.89 9.88 -9.21
CA GLN A 24 5.28 9.93 -9.70
C GLN A 24 6.25 9.07 -8.88
N ALA A 25 5.86 8.67 -7.66
CA ALA A 25 6.66 7.79 -6.81
C ALA A 25 6.44 6.31 -7.15
N GLY A 26 5.34 5.93 -7.81
CA GLY A 26 4.96 4.55 -8.09
C GLY A 26 6.08 3.69 -8.72
N PRO A 27 6.69 4.11 -9.84
CA PRO A 27 7.78 3.34 -10.45
C PRO A 27 8.98 3.14 -9.51
N LYS A 28 9.33 4.16 -8.72
CA LYS A 28 10.41 4.07 -7.74
C LYS A 28 10.04 3.16 -6.56
N MET A 29 8.77 3.15 -6.16
CA MET A 29 8.25 2.23 -5.13
C MET A 29 8.34 0.78 -5.62
N VAL A 30 7.94 0.51 -6.87
CA VAL A 30 8.06 -0.83 -7.46
C VAL A 30 9.52 -1.31 -7.49
N ASP A 31 10.45 -0.44 -7.91
CA ASP A 31 11.88 -0.76 -7.90
C ASP A 31 12.40 -1.01 -6.49
N PHE A 32 11.97 -0.21 -5.51
CA PHE A 32 12.31 -0.38 -4.11
C PHE A 32 11.82 -1.73 -3.58
N LEU A 33 10.56 -2.09 -3.77
CA LEU A 33 9.98 -3.38 -3.35
C LEU A 33 10.73 -4.56 -3.96
N ARG A 34 11.01 -4.51 -5.27
CA ARG A 34 11.83 -5.52 -5.96
C ARG A 34 13.23 -5.64 -5.37
N SER A 35 13.88 -4.51 -5.06
CA SER A 35 15.20 -4.49 -4.45
C SER A 35 15.25 -5.11 -3.05
N ARG A 36 14.10 -5.21 -2.37
CA ARG A 36 13.93 -5.85 -1.06
C ARG A 36 13.38 -7.27 -1.14
N GLY A 37 13.33 -7.85 -2.35
CA GLY A 37 12.92 -9.25 -2.57
C GLY A 37 11.42 -9.49 -2.37
N VAL A 38 10.59 -8.45 -2.50
CA VAL A 38 9.13 -8.59 -2.47
C VAL A 38 8.66 -9.25 -3.77
N GLU A 39 7.92 -10.36 -3.64
CA GLU A 39 7.27 -11.05 -4.78
C GLU A 39 5.75 -10.81 -4.80
N SER A 40 5.15 -10.61 -3.63
CA SER A 40 3.75 -10.27 -3.40
C SER A 40 3.63 -9.50 -2.07
N LEU A 41 2.49 -8.84 -1.87
CA LEU A 41 2.18 -8.11 -0.63
C LEU A 41 1.03 -8.80 0.11
N ASP A 42 1.30 -9.23 1.35
CA ASP A 42 0.27 -9.73 2.26
C ASP A 42 -0.77 -8.65 2.58
N GLY A 43 -0.36 -7.38 2.54
CA GLY A 43 -1.32 -6.31 2.45
C GLY A 43 -0.73 -4.92 2.30
N ILE A 44 -1.60 -3.97 2.00
CA ILE A 44 -1.29 -2.55 2.00
C ILE A 44 -2.12 -1.82 3.05
N VAL A 45 -1.54 -0.80 3.67
CA VAL A 45 -2.24 0.07 4.61
C VAL A 45 -2.26 1.48 4.03
N VAL A 46 -3.46 2.00 3.83
CA VAL A 46 -3.69 3.39 3.41
C VAL A 46 -3.89 4.24 4.64
N SER A 47 -2.94 5.12 4.95
CA SER A 47 -3.05 5.98 6.13
C SER A 47 -4.18 7.01 5.99
N ASN A 48 -4.36 7.55 4.77
CA ASN A 48 -5.46 8.42 4.40
C ASN A 48 -5.66 8.41 2.86
N PRO A 49 -6.83 8.81 2.36
CA PRO A 49 -7.17 8.71 0.93
C PRO A 49 -6.60 9.83 0.04
N ASP A 50 -5.67 10.67 0.53
CA ASP A 50 -5.11 11.76 -0.27
C ASP A 50 -4.13 11.28 -1.33
N ALA A 51 -4.10 12.00 -2.46
CA ALA A 51 -3.40 11.58 -3.67
C ALA A 51 -1.87 11.47 -3.50
N ASP A 52 -1.31 12.13 -2.48
CA ASP A 52 0.10 12.03 -2.09
C ASP A 52 0.41 10.86 -1.17
N HIS A 53 -0.58 10.06 -0.80
CA HIS A 53 -0.42 8.79 -0.09
C HIS A 53 -0.77 7.59 -0.97
N ILE A 54 -1.83 7.70 -1.78
CA ILE A 54 -2.36 6.55 -2.55
C ILE A 54 -1.95 6.53 -4.03
N GLY A 55 -1.32 7.60 -4.52
CA GLY A 55 -1.08 7.80 -5.94
C GLY A 55 -0.19 6.72 -6.56
N GLY A 56 0.80 6.22 -5.83
CA GLY A 56 1.71 5.18 -6.31
C GLY A 56 1.14 3.75 -6.27
N PHE A 57 -0.01 3.52 -5.64
CA PHE A 57 -0.55 2.15 -5.52
C PHE A 57 -1.01 1.56 -6.86
N LEU A 58 -1.33 2.38 -7.87
CA LEU A 58 -1.69 1.85 -9.19
C LEU A 58 -0.51 1.07 -9.81
N ASP A 59 0.70 1.64 -9.78
CA ASP A 59 1.91 0.94 -10.23
C ASP A 59 2.23 -0.30 -9.36
N VAL A 60 1.87 -0.27 -8.07
CA VAL A 60 2.05 -1.41 -7.16
C VAL A 60 1.10 -2.56 -7.52
N PHE A 61 -0.19 -2.29 -7.72
CA PHE A 61 -1.15 -3.32 -8.15
C PHE A 61 -0.81 -3.89 -9.52
N ASP A 62 -0.29 -3.08 -10.45
CA ASP A 62 0.16 -3.55 -11.75
C ASP A 62 1.38 -4.49 -11.66
N ALA A 63 2.17 -4.40 -10.57
CA ALA A 63 3.45 -5.10 -10.43
C ALA A 63 3.44 -6.27 -9.44
N PHE A 64 2.53 -6.28 -8.46
CA PHE A 64 2.50 -7.24 -7.37
C PHE A 64 1.07 -7.65 -7.03
N GLU A 65 0.88 -8.93 -6.73
CA GLU A 65 -0.36 -9.40 -6.12
C GLU A 65 -0.50 -8.83 -4.70
N VAL A 66 -1.67 -8.29 -4.38
CA VAL A 66 -1.98 -7.74 -3.06
C VAL A 66 -3.14 -8.50 -2.42
N SER A 67 -2.89 -9.19 -1.30
CA SER A 67 -3.93 -9.99 -0.64
C SER A 67 -4.97 -9.14 0.09
N THR A 68 -4.52 -8.15 0.89
CA THR A 68 -5.42 -7.35 1.75
C THR A 68 -5.17 -5.85 1.61
N VAL A 69 -6.22 -5.06 1.54
CA VAL A 69 -6.19 -3.58 1.52
C VAL A 69 -6.86 -3.06 2.77
N TYR A 70 -6.08 -2.48 3.68
CA TYR A 70 -6.56 -1.79 4.87
C TYR A 70 -6.78 -0.31 4.54
N VAL A 71 -8.03 0.14 4.56
CA VAL A 71 -8.40 1.52 4.19
C VAL A 71 -9.33 2.13 5.23
N SER A 72 -9.13 3.40 5.55
CA SER A 72 -10.09 4.12 6.39
C SER A 72 -11.40 4.33 5.62
N GLY A 73 -12.53 4.15 6.30
CA GLY A 73 -13.87 4.27 5.70
C GLY A 73 -14.28 5.68 5.29
N ASP A 74 -13.35 6.64 5.17
CA ASP A 74 -13.61 8.02 4.79
C ASP A 74 -13.45 8.21 3.27
N PRO A 75 -14.54 8.14 2.47
CA PRO A 75 -14.45 8.30 1.03
C PRO A 75 -14.07 9.73 0.65
N LYS A 76 -13.19 9.88 -0.35
CA LYS A 76 -12.94 11.15 -1.02
C LYS A 76 -13.37 11.12 -2.48
N GLY A 77 -14.11 12.12 -2.94
CA GLY A 77 -14.59 12.21 -4.32
C GLY A 77 -13.52 12.58 -5.36
N THR A 78 -12.24 12.30 -5.11
CA THR A 78 -11.15 12.68 -6.01
C THR A 78 -10.96 11.64 -7.12
N ALA A 79 -10.42 12.07 -8.27
CA ALA A 79 -10.11 11.15 -9.36
C ALA A 79 -9.13 10.05 -8.95
N THR A 80 -8.09 10.41 -8.18
CA THR A 80 -7.09 9.44 -7.68
C THR A 80 -7.70 8.39 -6.77
N TYR A 81 -8.55 8.79 -5.82
CA TYR A 81 -9.22 7.82 -4.93
C TYR A 81 -10.17 6.91 -5.70
N ASN A 82 -10.89 7.43 -6.69
CA ASN A 82 -11.74 6.60 -7.54
C ASN A 82 -10.94 5.59 -8.38
N SER A 83 -9.77 5.98 -8.89
CA SER A 83 -8.87 5.06 -9.60
C SER A 83 -8.32 3.99 -8.66
N PHE A 84 -7.91 4.38 -7.45
CA PHE A 84 -7.45 3.45 -6.42
C PHE A 84 -8.52 2.41 -6.07
N LEU A 85 -9.76 2.84 -5.80
CA LEU A 85 -10.87 1.90 -5.50
C LEU A 85 -11.19 0.96 -6.67
N ARG A 86 -11.03 1.42 -7.92
CA ARG A 86 -11.18 0.57 -9.10
C ARG A 86 -10.08 -0.48 -9.17
N ALA A 87 -8.82 -0.07 -8.96
CA ALA A 87 -7.68 -0.99 -8.95
C ALA A 87 -7.83 -2.06 -7.87
N VAL A 88 -8.20 -1.67 -6.64
CA VAL A 88 -8.49 -2.60 -5.53
C VAL A 88 -9.56 -3.63 -5.92
N ARG A 89 -10.64 -3.18 -6.56
CA ARG A 89 -11.72 -4.06 -7.02
C ARG A 89 -11.25 -5.00 -8.14
N ASP A 90 -10.49 -4.48 -9.10
CA ASP A 90 -10.07 -5.23 -10.28
C ASP A 90 -8.98 -6.26 -9.94
N GLU A 91 -8.13 -5.96 -8.95
CA GLU A 91 -7.16 -6.89 -8.34
C GLU A 91 -7.85 -8.03 -7.57
N GLY A 92 -9.01 -7.74 -6.97
CA GLY A 92 -9.76 -8.71 -6.18
C GLY A 92 -9.26 -8.88 -4.74
N SER A 93 -8.48 -7.92 -4.23
CA SER A 93 -7.99 -7.91 -2.85
C SER A 93 -9.13 -7.91 -1.83
N GLU A 94 -8.90 -8.54 -0.68
CA GLU A 94 -9.77 -8.37 0.48
C GLU A 94 -9.69 -6.93 0.98
N VAL A 95 -10.83 -6.28 1.21
CA VAL A 95 -10.86 -4.91 1.74
C VAL A 95 -11.29 -4.93 3.20
N VAL A 96 -10.41 -4.40 4.06
CA VAL A 96 -10.65 -4.28 5.50
C VAL A 96 -10.75 -2.81 5.87
N GLU A 97 -11.88 -2.41 6.46
CA GLU A 97 -12.05 -1.07 7.01
C GLU A 97 -11.18 -0.91 8.26
N SER A 98 -10.20 -0.02 8.21
CA SER A 98 -9.37 0.31 9.38
C SER A 98 -10.09 1.33 10.27
N ARG A 99 -10.04 1.11 11.59
CA ARG A 99 -10.65 1.98 12.61
C ARG A 99 -9.62 2.39 13.65
N ALA A 100 -9.83 3.55 14.27
CA ALA A 100 -8.98 4.03 15.35
C ALA A 100 -8.88 2.98 16.47
N GLY A 101 -7.65 2.66 16.88
CA GLY A 101 -7.37 1.63 17.88
C GLY A 101 -7.28 0.20 17.35
N MET A 102 -7.44 -0.02 16.04
CA MET A 102 -7.12 -1.30 15.41
C MET A 102 -5.66 -1.66 15.65
N GLN A 103 -5.42 -2.88 16.15
CA GLN A 103 -4.08 -3.43 16.33
C GLN A 103 -3.82 -4.48 15.26
N MET A 104 -2.64 -4.39 14.65
CA MET A 104 -2.16 -5.35 13.66
C MET A 104 -0.90 -6.00 14.21
N GLU A 105 -0.94 -7.32 14.40
CA GLU A 105 0.17 -8.10 14.91
C GLU A 105 0.92 -8.73 13.75
N TRP A 106 2.14 -8.26 13.51
CA TRP A 106 2.98 -8.75 12.41
C TRP A 106 4.11 -9.66 12.86
N GLY A 107 4.27 -9.97 14.15
CA GLY A 107 5.36 -10.81 14.65
C GLY A 107 6.71 -10.07 14.74
N SER A 108 7.82 -10.74 14.39
CA SER A 108 9.17 -10.15 14.46
C SER A 108 9.47 -9.20 13.30
N THR A 109 9.25 -7.91 13.54
CA THR A 109 9.18 -6.88 12.48
C THR A 109 10.52 -6.23 12.12
N HIS A 110 10.77 -6.05 10.82
CA HIS A 110 11.79 -5.18 10.23
C HIS A 110 11.10 -4.13 9.35
N ALA A 111 11.53 -2.87 9.41
CA ALA A 111 10.94 -1.77 8.64
C ALA A 111 12.02 -0.96 7.92
N ASP A 112 11.77 -0.65 6.65
CA ASP A 112 12.62 0.17 5.78
C ASP A 112 11.83 1.39 5.27
N ALA A 113 12.48 2.56 5.21
CA ALA A 113 11.91 3.83 4.73
C ALA A 113 12.92 4.64 3.90
#